data_AF-A0A424W6I0-F1
#
_entry.id   AF-A0A424W6I0-F1
#
_cell.length_a   1.000
_cell.length_b   1.000
_cell.length_c   1.000
_cell.angle_alpha   90.00
_cell.angle_beta   90.00
_cell.angle_gamma   90.00
#
_symmetry.space_group_name_H-M   'P 1'
#
loop_
_entity.id
_entity.type
_entity.pdbx_description
1 polymer ?
#
loop_
_entity_poly.entity_id
_entity_poly.type
_entity_poly.pdbx_seq_one_letter_code
_entity_poly.pdbx_strand_id
1 'polypeptide(L)'
;MNAIRRSIARLAHTFVKLFPPASPQNAGRESSIRTKPSHPVISSPWRIYRIYARPGHLLIRNEQGQVLDLGVMKGQVPNLTYRLFIGGLSGRNFANRTQLLDDVARRFQAGEVGKELLSLPQWEKTPGADLDRGTHVDVSMRVKR
;
A
#
# COMPACT_ATOMS: atom_id res chain seq x y z
N MET A 1 26.84 46.05 17.57
CA MET A 1 26.54 45.27 16.36
C MET A 1 25.06 44.93 16.36
N ASN A 2 24.42 45.18 15.23
CA ASN A 2 22.97 45.18 15.01
C ASN A 2 22.38 43.77 14.95
N ALA A 3 21.16 43.57 15.48
CA ALA A 3 20.02 43.17 14.64
C ALA A 3 18.72 43.12 15.46
N ILE A 4 17.86 44.10 15.21
CA ILE A 4 16.43 44.12 15.46
C ILE A 4 15.76 43.06 14.58
N ARG A 5 14.77 42.31 15.10
CA ARG A 5 13.62 41.74 14.35
C ARG A 5 12.58 41.24 15.37
N ARG A 6 11.58 42.06 15.68
CA ARG A 6 10.24 42.15 15.06
C ARG A 6 9.31 40.99 15.43
N SER A 7 8.38 41.37 16.31
CA SER A 7 7.08 40.77 16.62
C SER A 7 6.26 40.44 15.37
N ILE A 8 5.59 39.29 15.36
CA ILE A 8 4.39 39.04 14.55
C ILE A 8 3.35 38.34 15.42
N ALA A 9 2.15 38.89 15.31
CA ALA A 9 1.00 38.72 16.16
C ALA A 9 0.34 37.33 16.06
N ARG A 10 -0.41 37.04 17.13
CA ARG A 10 -1.45 36.02 17.23
C ARG A 10 -2.36 36.06 15.99
N LEU A 11 -2.51 34.92 15.32
CA LEU A 11 -3.70 34.61 14.54
C LEU A 11 -4.23 33.25 15.00
N ALA A 12 -5.34 33.35 15.72
CA ALA A 12 -6.20 32.24 16.06
C ALA A 12 -6.88 31.72 14.79
N HIS A 13 -6.94 30.40 14.62
CA HIS A 13 -8.03 29.76 13.92
C HIS A 13 -8.41 28.49 14.67
N THR A 14 -9.24 28.69 15.68
CA THR A 14 -10.08 27.67 16.30
C THR A 14 -11.06 27.12 15.24
N PHE A 15 -10.68 26.06 14.54
CA PHE A 15 -11.63 25.23 13.80
C PHE A 15 -12.23 24.19 14.75
N VAL A 16 -13.00 24.66 15.74
CA VAL A 16 -14.00 23.81 16.41
C VAL A 16 -15.17 23.72 15.44
N LYS A 17 -15.04 22.80 14.47
CA LYS A 17 -16.15 22.41 13.62
C LYS A 17 -17.12 21.64 14.51
N LEU A 18 -18.26 22.27 14.79
CA LEU A 18 -19.43 21.66 15.42
C LEU A 18 -19.62 20.24 14.90
N PHE A 19 -19.32 19.24 15.73
CA PHE A 19 -19.85 17.91 15.54
C PHE A 19 -21.28 17.93 16.13
N PRO A 20 -22.32 17.58 15.36
CA PRO A 20 -23.65 17.37 15.93
C PRO A 20 -23.60 16.19 16.93
N PRO A 21 -24.33 16.26 18.05
CA PRO A 21 -24.36 15.15 19.01
C PRO A 21 -25.02 13.94 18.36
N ALA A 22 -24.27 12.85 18.24
CA ALA A 22 -24.81 11.57 17.82
C ALA A 22 -25.67 10.99 18.97
N SER A 23 -26.95 10.76 18.71
CA SER A 23 -27.87 10.04 19.60
C SER A 23 -27.36 8.61 19.85
N PRO A 24 -27.55 8.05 21.07
CA PRO A 24 -27.15 6.68 21.35
C PRO A 24 -28.10 5.72 20.62
N GLN A 25 -27.56 4.91 19.70
CA GLN A 25 -28.27 3.77 19.15
C GLN A 25 -27.78 2.48 19.81
N ASN A 26 -28.78 1.76 20.32
CA ASN A 26 -28.71 0.51 21.02
C ASN A 26 -28.00 -0.60 20.23
N ALA A 27 -27.45 -1.54 20.99
CA ALA A 27 -26.94 -2.82 20.54
C ALA A 27 -27.93 -3.54 19.61
N GLY A 28 -27.44 -3.96 18.45
CA GLY A 28 -28.17 -4.76 17.47
C GLY A 28 -27.16 -5.49 16.58
N ARG A 29 -26.93 -6.75 16.93
CA ARG A 29 -26.03 -7.69 16.26
C ARG A 29 -26.65 -8.09 14.92
N GLU A 30 -26.04 -7.70 13.80
CA GLU A 30 -26.31 -8.36 12.52
C GLU A 30 -25.14 -8.24 11.54
N SER A 31 -24.73 -9.40 11.04
CA SER A 31 -23.63 -9.63 10.10
C SER A 31 -23.97 -9.05 8.73
N SER A 32 -23.62 -7.78 8.50
CA SER A 32 -23.69 -7.15 7.19
C SER A 32 -22.40 -7.45 6.42
N ILE A 33 -22.50 -8.32 5.41
CA ILE A 33 -21.55 -8.37 4.30
C ILE A 33 -21.58 -6.98 3.66
N ARG A 34 -20.61 -6.15 4.04
CA ARG A 34 -20.50 -4.77 3.58
C ARG A 34 -20.04 -4.77 2.12
N THR A 35 -20.97 -4.88 1.19
CA THR A 35 -20.77 -4.46 -0.20
C THR A 35 -20.40 -2.97 -0.17
N LYS A 36 -19.11 -2.67 -0.37
CA LYS A 36 -18.62 -1.29 -0.43
C LYS A 36 -19.41 -0.54 -1.51
N PRO A 37 -19.89 0.69 -1.24
CA PRO A 37 -20.57 1.50 -2.24
C PRO A 37 -19.61 1.78 -3.40
N SER A 38 -19.96 1.33 -4.60
CA SER A 38 -19.29 1.72 -5.84
C SER A 38 -19.67 3.17 -6.15
N HIS A 39 -18.98 4.13 -5.54
CA HIS A 39 -19.11 5.54 -5.93
C HIS A 39 -18.59 5.70 -7.37
N PRO A 40 -19.46 6.02 -8.35
CA PRO A 40 -19.03 6.29 -9.71
C PRO A 40 -18.78 7.79 -9.84
N VAL A 41 -17.79 8.31 -9.13
CA VAL A 41 -17.44 9.74 -9.21
C VAL A 41 -15.93 9.84 -9.23
N ILE A 42 -15.37 9.92 -10.44
CA ILE A 42 -13.94 10.03 -10.75
C ILE A 42 -13.16 8.76 -10.40
N SER A 43 -13.20 7.76 -11.29
CA SER A 43 -12.19 6.70 -11.25
C SER A 43 -10.83 7.31 -11.62
N SER A 44 -10.04 7.71 -10.62
CA SER A 44 -8.65 8.08 -10.86
C SER A 44 -7.98 6.94 -11.65
N PRO A 45 -7.21 7.24 -12.72
CA PRO A 45 -6.46 6.21 -13.42
C PRO A 45 -5.32 5.67 -12.55
N TRP A 46 -5.02 6.32 -11.42
CA TRP A 46 -4.02 5.89 -10.46
C TRP A 46 -4.61 4.88 -9.48
N ARG A 47 -3.85 3.81 -9.24
CA ARG A 47 -4.08 2.78 -8.25
C ARG A 47 -2.94 2.76 -7.27
N ILE A 48 -3.26 2.67 -5.99
CA ILE A 48 -2.28 2.53 -4.92
C ILE A 48 -2.20 1.06 -4.53
N TYR A 49 -0.98 0.55 -4.48
CA TYR A 49 -0.69 -0.79 -3.99
C TYR A 49 0.35 -0.72 -2.89
N ARG A 50 0.27 -1.67 -1.96
CA ARG A 50 1.32 -1.91 -0.97
C ARG A 50 1.97 -3.25 -1.24
N ILE A 51 3.28 -3.26 -1.43
CA ILE A 51 4.07 -4.46 -1.68
C ILE A 51 4.77 -4.86 -0.39
N TYR A 52 4.67 -6.13 0.00
CA TYR A 52 5.24 -6.68 1.22
C TYR A 52 6.31 -7.71 0.91
N ALA A 53 7.42 -7.67 1.65
CA ALA A 53 8.43 -8.73 1.64
C ALA A 53 8.25 -9.65 2.86
N ARG A 54 7.72 -10.85 2.63
CA ARG A 54 7.59 -11.90 3.64
C ARG A 54 8.60 -13.01 3.38
N PRO A 55 9.01 -13.78 4.41
CA PRO A 55 9.84 -14.96 4.18
C PRO A 55 9.20 -15.87 3.12
N GLY A 56 9.91 -16.11 2.02
CA GLY A 56 9.43 -16.94 0.90
C GLY A 56 8.52 -16.24 -0.11
N HIS A 57 7.92 -15.09 0.22
CA HIS A 57 6.81 -14.52 -0.56
C HIS A 57 6.94 -13.00 -0.75
N LEU A 58 6.59 -12.56 -1.95
CA LEU A 58 6.26 -11.17 -2.24
C LEU A 58 4.75 -11.09 -2.39
N LEU A 59 4.13 -10.21 -1.61
CA LEU A 59 2.68 -10.04 -1.61
C LEU A 59 2.35 -8.61 -2.02
N ILE A 60 1.20 -8.41 -2.65
CA ILE A 60 0.71 -7.08 -3.00
C ILE A 60 -0.72 -6.92 -2.48
N ARG A 61 -1.00 -5.82 -1.77
CA ARG A 61 -2.35 -5.44 -1.36
C ARG A 61 -2.85 -4.31 -2.24
N ASN A 62 -4.04 -4.48 -2.79
CA ASN A 62 -4.73 -3.44 -3.56
C ASN A 62 -5.58 -2.50 -2.67
N GLU A 63 -6.14 -1.47 -3.28
CA GLU A 63 -7.01 -0.47 -2.62
C GLU A 63 -8.27 -1.08 -1.98
N GLN A 64 -8.71 -2.24 -2.48
CA GLN A 64 -9.85 -2.97 -1.95
C GLN A 64 -9.49 -3.73 -0.65
N GLY A 65 -8.20 -3.88 -0.36
CA GLY A 65 -7.66 -4.63 0.78
C GLY A 65 -7.37 -6.11 0.45
N GLN A 66 -7.56 -6.52 -0.81
CA GLN A 66 -7.25 -7.87 -1.26
C GLN A 66 -5.74 -8.04 -1.35
N VAL A 67 -5.24 -9.16 -0.83
CA VAL A 67 -3.83 -9.54 -0.89
C VAL A 67 -3.67 -10.57 -2.01
N LEU A 68 -2.78 -10.29 -2.94
CA LEU A 68 -2.48 -11.12 -4.10
C LEU A 68 -1.04 -11.63 -3.98
N ASP A 69 -0.79 -12.83 -4.51
CA ASP A 69 0.54 -13.40 -4.57
C ASP A 69 1.31 -12.77 -5.72
N LEU A 70 2.29 -11.92 -5.41
CA LEU A 70 3.06 -11.20 -6.42
C LEU A 70 4.25 -12.04 -6.92
N GLY A 71 4.79 -12.92 -6.08
CA GLY A 71 5.97 -13.68 -6.41
C GLY A 71 6.68 -14.27 -5.20
N VAL A 72 7.91 -14.69 -5.43
CA VAL A 72 8.74 -15.34 -4.40
C VAL A 72 9.99 -14.53 -4.12
N MET A 73 10.36 -14.51 -2.84
CA MET A 73 11.64 -14.00 -2.37
C MET A 73 12.45 -15.15 -1.77
N LYS A 74 13.69 -15.32 -2.21
CA LYS A 74 14.59 -16.39 -1.78
C LYS A 74 15.95 -15.84 -1.36
N GLY A 75 16.72 -16.67 -0.68
CA GLY A 75 18.05 -16.33 -0.17
C GLY A 75 18.02 -15.81 1.27
N GLN A 76 19.18 -15.42 1.75
CA GLN A 76 19.37 -14.84 3.08
C GLN A 76 20.10 -13.51 2.92
N VAL A 77 19.91 -12.59 3.86
CA VAL A 77 20.69 -11.35 3.94
C VAL A 77 22.19 -11.71 4.04
N PRO A 78 23.10 -11.13 3.24
CA PRO A 78 22.92 -10.01 2.31
C PRO A 78 22.76 -10.40 0.81
N ASN A 79 22.31 -11.62 0.51
CA ASN A 79 22.13 -12.15 -0.85
C ASN A 79 20.67 -12.54 -1.11
N LEU A 80 19.76 -11.57 -1.01
CA LEU A 80 18.36 -11.78 -1.33
C LEU A 80 18.13 -11.73 -2.85
N THR A 81 17.15 -12.51 -3.30
CA THR A 81 16.72 -12.61 -4.69
C THR A 81 15.20 -12.62 -4.74
N TYR A 82 14.62 -12.18 -5.86
CA TYR A 82 13.20 -12.34 -6.11
C TYR A 82 12.89 -12.75 -7.54
N ARG A 83 11.71 -13.34 -7.71
CA ARG A 83 11.08 -13.57 -9.00
C ARG A 83 9.60 -13.23 -8.88
N LEU A 84 9.12 -12.34 -9.73
CA LEU A 84 7.70 -12.03 -9.84
C LEU A 84 7.02 -13.05 -10.76
N PHE A 85 5.74 -13.31 -10.51
CA PHE A 85 4.92 -14.16 -11.39
C PHE A 85 4.44 -13.42 -12.64
N ILE A 86 4.72 -12.12 -12.73
CA ILE A 86 4.32 -11.21 -13.80
C ILE A 86 5.56 -10.59 -14.45
N GLY A 87 5.45 -10.26 -15.73
CA GLY A 87 6.50 -9.63 -16.53
C GLY A 87 7.82 -10.40 -16.65
N GLY A 88 7.90 -11.64 -16.14
CA GLY A 88 9.16 -12.39 -16.05
C GLY A 88 10.24 -11.70 -15.20
N LEU A 89 9.85 -10.74 -14.36
CA LEU A 89 10.78 -9.87 -13.67
C LEU A 89 11.49 -10.62 -12.54
N SER A 90 12.80 -10.43 -12.44
CA SER A 90 13.61 -10.99 -11.38
C SER A 90 14.77 -10.06 -11.03
N GLY A 91 15.26 -10.21 -9.80
CA GLY A 91 16.39 -9.47 -9.28
C GLY A 91 17.20 -10.32 -8.32
N ARG A 92 18.47 -9.99 -8.15
CA ARG A 92 19.43 -10.75 -7.34
C ARG A 92 20.42 -9.85 -6.61
N ASN A 93 21.06 -10.41 -5.59
CA ASN A 93 22.14 -9.79 -4.81
C ASN A 93 21.69 -8.53 -4.04
N PHE A 94 20.50 -8.56 -3.44
CA PHE A 94 20.05 -7.47 -2.57
C PHE A 94 20.53 -7.66 -1.14
N ALA A 95 21.13 -6.62 -0.57
CA ALA A 95 21.69 -6.67 0.78
C ALA A 95 20.61 -6.79 1.85
N ASN A 96 19.42 -6.26 1.62
CA ASN A 96 18.30 -6.35 2.55
C ASN A 96 16.94 -6.29 1.82
N ARG A 97 15.85 -6.54 2.57
CA ARG A 97 14.49 -6.57 2.02
C ARG A 97 14.03 -5.21 1.49
N THR A 98 14.51 -4.11 2.07
CA THR A 98 14.17 -2.76 1.64
C THR A 98 14.72 -2.47 0.24
N GLN A 99 16.00 -2.73 0.00
CA GLN A 99 16.62 -2.57 -1.31
C GLN A 99 15.94 -3.43 -2.40
N LEU A 100 15.54 -4.65 -2.02
CA LEU A 100 14.78 -5.52 -2.91
C LEU A 100 13.42 -4.91 -3.27
N LEU A 101 12.69 -4.43 -2.27
CA LEU A 101 11.38 -3.78 -2.49
C LEU A 101 11.51 -2.48 -3.28
N ASP A 102 12.57 -1.70 -3.07
CA ASP A 102 12.85 -0.50 -3.85
C ASP A 102 13.06 -0.82 -5.34
N ASP A 103 13.76 -1.92 -5.67
CA ASP A 103 13.90 -2.37 -7.06
C ASP A 103 12.56 -2.78 -7.66
N VAL A 104 11.74 -3.55 -6.93
CA VAL A 104 10.40 -3.93 -7.36
C VAL A 104 9.53 -2.69 -7.59
N ALA A 105 9.54 -1.74 -6.65
CA ALA A 105 8.78 -0.50 -6.74
C ALA A 105 9.19 0.33 -7.96
N ARG A 106 10.49 0.45 -8.21
CA ARG A 106 11.03 1.14 -9.39
C ARG A 106 10.53 0.54 -10.70
N ARG A 107 10.49 -0.80 -10.82
CA ARG A 107 9.98 -1.48 -12.04
C ARG A 107 8.48 -1.29 -12.23
N PHE A 108 7.73 -1.26 -11.13
CA PHE A 108 6.30 -0.95 -11.16
C PHE A 108 6.05 0.49 -11.64
N GLN A 109 6.83 1.44 -11.13
CA GLN A 109 6.77 2.83 -11.56
C GLN A 109 7.23 3.04 -13.01
N ALA A 110 8.17 2.24 -13.49
CA ALA A 110 8.58 2.20 -14.89
C ALA A 110 7.49 1.64 -15.83
N GLY A 111 6.43 1.03 -15.28
CA GLY A 111 5.33 0.47 -16.06
C GLY A 111 5.64 -0.88 -16.68
N GLU A 112 6.68 -1.59 -16.20
CA GLU A 112 6.99 -2.97 -16.60
C GLU A 112 5.91 -3.96 -16.15
N VAL A 113 5.10 -3.53 -15.18
CA VAL A 113 3.95 -4.25 -14.66
C VAL A 113 2.71 -3.38 -14.90
N GLY A 114 1.68 -3.94 -15.52
CA GLY A 114 0.49 -3.17 -15.90
C GLY A 114 -0.80 -3.96 -15.64
N LYS A 115 -1.40 -4.48 -16.71
CA LYS A 115 -2.66 -5.24 -16.65
C LYS A 115 -2.51 -6.61 -15.97
N GLU A 116 -1.29 -7.15 -15.97
CA GLU A 116 -0.96 -8.47 -15.40
C GLU A 116 -1.19 -8.56 -13.88
N LEU A 117 -1.23 -7.42 -13.17
CA LEU A 117 -1.60 -7.40 -11.75
C LEU A 117 -3.03 -7.89 -11.50
N LEU A 118 -3.92 -7.70 -12.47
CA LEU A 118 -5.32 -8.12 -12.37
C LEU A 118 -5.47 -9.64 -12.49
N SER A 119 -4.47 -10.33 -13.05
CA SER A 119 -4.43 -11.79 -13.19
C SER A 119 -3.70 -12.49 -12.04
N LEU A 120 -3.18 -11.75 -11.06
CA LEU A 120 -2.49 -12.38 -9.93
C LEU A 120 -3.47 -13.21 -9.10
N PRO A 121 -3.06 -14.42 -8.66
CA PRO A 121 -3.90 -15.24 -7.80
C PRO A 121 -4.06 -14.56 -6.44
N GLN A 122 -5.26 -14.69 -5.86
CA GLN A 122 -5.50 -14.23 -4.51
C GLN A 122 -4.69 -15.07 -3.53
N TRP A 123 -4.06 -14.40 -2.56
CA TRP A 123 -3.36 -15.07 -1.49
C TRP A 123 -4.35 -15.58 -0.44
N GLU A 124 -4.64 -16.87 -0.47
CA GLU A 124 -5.67 -17.50 0.39
C GLU A 124 -5.19 -17.86 1.80
N LYS A 125 -3.88 -17.98 2.00
CA LYS A 125 -3.35 -18.24 3.35
C LYS A 125 -3.59 -16.99 4.17
N THR A 126 -4.22 -17.12 5.34
CA THR A 126 -4.45 -16.00 6.26
C THR A 126 -3.13 -15.24 6.38
N PRO A 127 -3.03 -14.01 5.80
CA PRO A 127 -1.87 -13.18 6.05
C PRO A 127 -1.88 -13.06 7.57
N GLY A 128 -0.85 -13.57 8.25
CA GLY A 128 -0.82 -13.50 9.70
C GLY A 128 -1.18 -12.07 10.14
N ALA A 129 -1.77 -11.90 11.32
CA ALA A 129 -2.35 -10.64 11.84
C ALA A 129 -1.45 -9.39 11.79
N ASP A 130 -0.23 -9.57 11.29
CA ASP A 130 0.82 -8.62 11.14
C ASP A 130 1.40 -8.57 9.71
N LEU A 131 0.57 -8.29 8.69
CA LEU A 131 1.09 -7.99 7.36
C LEU A 131 1.73 -6.59 7.33
N ASP A 132 1.11 -5.64 8.04
CA ASP A 132 1.50 -4.22 8.01
C ASP A 132 2.64 -3.83 8.95
N ARG A 133 3.04 -4.63 9.96
CA ARG A 133 4.30 -4.36 10.69
C ARG A 133 5.52 -5.00 10.01
N GLY A 134 5.33 -5.73 8.91
CA GLY A 134 6.41 -6.23 8.05
C GLY A 134 7.02 -5.15 7.15
N THR A 135 8.17 -5.45 6.54
CA THR A 135 8.79 -4.57 5.53
C THR A 135 7.89 -4.46 4.31
N HIS A 136 7.54 -3.21 3.96
CA HIS A 136 6.67 -2.90 2.84
C HIS A 136 7.08 -1.62 2.14
N VAL A 137 6.58 -1.44 0.92
CA VAL A 137 6.69 -0.21 0.13
C VAL A 137 5.36 0.08 -0.56
N ASP A 138 4.98 1.36 -0.62
CA ASP A 138 3.78 1.81 -1.32
C ASP A 138 4.13 2.27 -2.73
N VAL A 139 3.35 1.84 -3.70
CA VAL A 139 3.52 2.19 -5.12
C VAL A 139 2.23 2.72 -5.70
N SER A 140 2.34 3.83 -6.42
CA SER A 140 1.25 4.37 -7.24
C SER A 140 1.50 3.99 -8.69
N MET A 141 0.48 3.41 -9.31
CA MET A 141 0.55 2.98 -10.71
C MET A 141 -0.61 3.55 -11.49
N ARG A 142 -0.34 4.03 -12.70
CA ARG A 142 -1.39 4.44 -13.61
C ARG A 142 -1.86 3.22 -14.40
N VAL A 143 -3.10 2.79 -14.19
CA VAL A 143 -3.72 1.75 -15.01
C VAL A 143 -4.01 2.35 -16.37
N LYS A 144 -3.22 1.93 -17.37
CA LYS A 144 -3.54 2.19 -18.78
C LYS A 144 -4.71 1.28 -19.15
N ARG A 145 -5.86 1.88 -19.49
CA ARG A 145 -7.03 1.16 -20.02
C ARG A 145 -6.67 0.44 -21.30
#